data_AF-A0A3M2CFE5-F1
#
_entry.id   AF-A0A3M2CFE5-F1
#
_cell.length_a   1.000
_cell.length_b   1.000
_cell.length_c   1.000
_cell.angle_alpha   90.00
_cell.angle_beta   90.00
_cell.angle_gamma   90.00
#
_symmetry.space_group_name_H-M   'P 1'
#
loop_
_entity.id
_entity.type
_entity.pdbx_description
1 polymer ?
#
loop_
_entity_poly.entity_id
_entity_poly.type
_entity_poly.pdbx_seq_one_letter_code
_entity_poly.pdbx_strand_id
1 'polypeptide(L)'
;MNFTAHPNRLPKFPLRQLIHLICFLASVQNSYSIDVTPYAWEFPKSTNISTAATPLKFELEEEIQKVVNSGLLAPLYISYADQASVGYTVYQEPGRILTTLAWAYPHLSPTLQANVLSYVQTLLSDPNHAPWASYPLPKNAGTPRELHPKTKWWYENPSFGLARPSVHTLYGVWLWAYRANDWDNIQPYWDAIKTTYLNKLNEADLYGTMCAHIAMARLAYKFNDSMMLSAAMNALTTSLNNSLDFNLVEERAWNKTPYWISPYREMYDPAMDGTTYRGWVFLNLSPEMGRYLRDHVLTATLTRHSQGKVVFPKWWLGKANYFCRSWTGDEGTGLVPEVFGMMAPIERWVVNASAETLAEFMRSSPTGIGDCYWLEGLVQAIEAHGTTQWVDVRTSTFISNWREYE
;
A
#
# COMPACT_ATOMS: atom_id res chain seq x y z
N MET A 1 -19.63 -57.88 -39.51
CA MET A 1 -21.00 -57.33 -39.50
C MET A 1 -20.91 -55.89 -39.97
N ASN A 2 -21.37 -55.63 -41.19
CA ASN A 2 -21.42 -54.31 -41.80
C ASN A 2 -22.66 -53.57 -41.31
N PHE A 3 -22.51 -52.34 -40.82
CA PHE A 3 -23.59 -51.35 -40.86
C PHE A 3 -23.06 -50.03 -41.40
N THR A 4 -23.78 -49.59 -42.42
CA THR A 4 -23.54 -48.50 -43.35
C THR A 4 -23.88 -47.13 -42.77
N ALA A 5 -23.19 -46.12 -43.32
CA ALA A 5 -23.33 -44.71 -43.04
C ALA A 5 -24.70 -44.11 -43.44
N HIS A 6 -25.09 -43.02 -42.77
CA HIS A 6 -25.71 -41.85 -43.41
C HIS A 6 -25.45 -40.55 -42.63
N PRO A 7 -25.03 -39.46 -43.30
CA PRO A 7 -24.83 -38.15 -42.69
C PRO A 7 -26.10 -37.29 -42.76
N ASN A 8 -26.52 -36.71 -41.63
CA ASN A 8 -27.60 -35.74 -41.58
C ASN A 8 -27.14 -34.40 -42.17
N ARG A 9 -27.76 -34.04 -43.30
CA ARG A 9 -27.65 -32.73 -43.96
C ARG A 9 -28.47 -31.69 -43.17
N LEU A 10 -27.82 -30.63 -42.71
CA LEU A 10 -28.49 -29.40 -42.29
C LEU A 10 -28.94 -28.60 -43.54
N PRO A 11 -30.09 -27.91 -43.49
CA PRO A 11 -30.61 -27.15 -44.61
C PRO A 11 -29.78 -25.88 -44.88
N LYS A 12 -29.41 -25.69 -46.15
CA LYS A 12 -28.80 -24.45 -46.67
C LYS A 12 -29.87 -23.37 -46.75
N PHE A 13 -29.75 -22.32 -45.94
CA PHE A 13 -30.53 -21.09 -46.12
C PHE A 13 -29.84 -20.15 -47.12
N PRO A 14 -30.59 -19.49 -48.02
CA PRO A 14 -30.02 -18.63 -49.06
C PRO A 14 -29.54 -17.29 -48.49
N LEU A 15 -28.31 -16.94 -48.85
CA LEU A 15 -27.72 -15.61 -48.76
C LEU A 15 -28.64 -14.59 -49.47
N ARG A 16 -29.36 -13.77 -48.71
CA ARG A 16 -29.95 -12.53 -49.22
C ARG A 16 -29.56 -11.38 -48.31
N GLN A 17 -28.78 -10.49 -48.92
CA GLN A 17 -28.45 -9.11 -48.58
C GLN A 17 -29.36 -8.48 -47.51
N LEU A 18 -28.79 -8.28 -46.33
CA LEU A 18 -29.26 -7.29 -45.37
C LEU A 18 -28.10 -6.35 -45.09
N ILE A 19 -28.03 -5.28 -45.89
CA ILE A 19 -27.19 -4.11 -45.61
C ILE A 19 -27.77 -3.49 -44.34
N HIS A 20 -27.20 -3.83 -43.18
CA HIS A 20 -27.36 -3.02 -41.98
C HIS A 20 -26.20 -2.05 -41.94
N LEU A 21 -26.58 -0.79 -42.08
CA LEU A 21 -25.81 0.41 -41.89
C LEU A 21 -25.03 0.31 -40.56
N ILE A 22 -23.77 -0.09 -40.62
CA ILE A 22 -22.83 0.10 -39.51
C ILE A 22 -22.54 1.60 -39.48
N CYS A 23 -23.32 2.35 -38.72
CA CYS A 23 -22.91 3.66 -38.25
C CYS A 23 -21.68 3.44 -37.35
N PHE A 24 -20.50 3.56 -37.94
CA PHE A 24 -19.27 3.88 -37.21
C PHE A 24 -19.50 5.23 -36.53
N LEU A 25 -20.10 5.20 -35.34
CA LEU A 25 -19.83 6.22 -34.34
C LEU A 25 -18.35 6.03 -33.98
N ALA A 26 -17.48 6.69 -34.75
CA ALA A 26 -16.19 7.08 -34.23
C ALA A 26 -16.52 7.96 -33.01
N SER A 27 -16.61 7.34 -31.84
CA SER A 27 -16.50 8.07 -30.60
C SER A 27 -15.16 8.76 -30.70
N VAL A 28 -15.21 10.08 -30.88
CA VAL A 28 -14.08 10.95 -30.60
C VAL A 28 -13.85 10.75 -29.11
N GLN A 29 -13.04 9.75 -28.75
CA GLN A 29 -12.44 9.67 -27.44
C GLN A 29 -11.51 10.88 -27.40
N ASN A 30 -12.04 12.01 -26.95
CA ASN A 30 -11.21 13.08 -26.44
C ASN A 30 -10.32 12.41 -25.40
N SER A 31 -9.06 12.19 -25.76
CA SER A 31 -8.05 11.67 -24.86
C SER A 31 -7.82 12.74 -23.82
N TYR A 32 -8.68 12.78 -22.80
CA TYR A 32 -8.53 13.67 -21.69
C TYR A 32 -7.30 13.21 -20.93
N SER A 33 -6.20 13.95 -21.06
CA SER A 33 -5.01 13.72 -20.25
C SER A 33 -5.30 14.13 -18.82
N ILE A 34 -4.97 13.28 -17.86
CA ILE A 34 -5.04 13.63 -16.44
C ILE A 34 -4.11 14.81 -16.14
N ASP A 35 -4.64 15.84 -15.47
CA ASP A 35 -3.80 16.83 -14.81
C ASP A 35 -3.11 16.16 -13.63
N VAL A 36 -1.81 15.91 -13.77
CA VAL A 36 -0.98 15.25 -12.77
C VAL A 36 -0.69 16.15 -11.56
N THR A 37 -0.86 17.47 -11.71
CA THR A 37 -0.37 18.47 -10.74
C THR A 37 -0.92 18.26 -9.33
N PRO A 38 -2.25 18.06 -9.12
CA PRO A 38 -2.78 17.87 -7.77
C PRO A 38 -2.24 16.61 -7.10
N TYR A 39 -2.06 15.53 -7.86
CA TYR A 39 -1.58 14.25 -7.35
C TYR A 39 -0.06 14.24 -7.10
N ALA A 40 0.70 15.05 -7.84
CA ALA A 40 2.13 15.20 -7.64
C ALA A 40 2.46 16.12 -6.46
N TRP A 41 1.69 17.19 -6.24
CA TRP A 41 2.13 18.28 -5.36
C TRP A 41 1.24 18.54 -4.16
N GLU A 42 -0.01 18.10 -4.16
CA GLU A 42 -0.88 18.30 -3.01
C GLU A 42 -0.80 17.13 -2.04
N PHE A 43 -0.71 17.42 -0.75
CA PHE A 43 -0.71 16.44 0.34
C PHE A 43 -1.77 16.83 1.38
N PRO A 44 -2.51 15.87 1.99
CA PRO A 44 -3.49 16.19 3.00
C PRO A 44 -2.82 16.61 4.31
N LYS A 45 -3.19 17.79 4.82
CA LYS A 45 -2.85 18.27 6.15
C LYS A 45 -4.13 18.33 6.98
N SER A 46 -4.16 17.62 8.12
CA SER A 46 -5.26 17.75 9.08
C SER A 46 -4.93 18.81 10.13
N THR A 47 -5.86 19.75 10.32
CA THR A 47 -5.81 20.80 11.35
C THR A 47 -7.00 20.66 12.29
N ASN A 48 -7.00 21.35 13.44
CA ASN A 48 -8.13 21.39 14.38
C ASN A 48 -8.61 19.98 14.79
N ILE A 49 -7.68 19.06 15.05
CA ILE A 49 -8.01 17.69 15.48
C ILE A 49 -8.70 17.77 16.85
N SER A 50 -9.95 17.34 16.90
CA SER A 50 -10.78 17.33 18.11
C SER A 50 -10.15 16.51 19.24
N THR A 51 -10.46 16.88 20.49
CA THR A 51 -10.09 16.13 21.70
C THR A 51 -10.74 14.74 21.77
N ALA A 52 -11.74 14.46 20.91
CA ALA A 52 -12.27 13.11 20.73
C ALA A 52 -11.21 12.10 20.26
N ALA A 53 -10.14 12.55 19.59
CA ALA A 53 -9.02 11.71 19.16
C ALA A 53 -8.00 11.41 20.27
N THR A 54 -8.13 12.00 21.47
CA THR A 54 -7.14 11.86 22.55
C THR A 54 -6.86 10.40 22.94
N PRO A 55 -7.85 9.50 23.09
CA PRO A 55 -7.57 8.09 23.38
C PRO A 55 -6.72 7.40 22.29
N LEU A 56 -7.01 7.69 21.02
CA LEU A 56 -6.27 7.13 19.88
C LEU A 56 -4.81 7.64 19.85
N LYS A 57 -4.58 8.90 20.26
CA LYS A 57 -3.22 9.46 20.37
C LYS A 57 -2.41 8.77 21.47
N PHE A 58 -3.01 8.49 22.62
CA PHE A 58 -2.33 7.74 23.69
C PHE A 58 -1.96 6.33 23.22
N GLU A 59 -2.87 5.64 22.54
CA GLU A 59 -2.59 4.32 21.97
C GLU A 59 -1.47 4.37 20.92
N LEU A 60 -1.46 5.42 20.08
CA LEU A 60 -0.38 5.63 19.11
C LEU A 60 0.98 5.81 19.81
N GLU A 61 1.05 6.64 20.86
CA GLU A 61 2.28 6.83 21.62
C GLU A 61 2.77 5.53 22.25
N GLU A 62 1.88 4.74 22.86
CA GLU A 62 2.22 3.45 23.45
C GLU A 62 2.80 2.47 22.41
N GLU A 63 2.17 2.35 21.24
CA GLU A 63 2.65 1.44 20.20
C GLU A 63 3.96 1.91 19.56
N ILE A 64 4.13 3.22 19.35
CA ILE A 64 5.40 3.76 18.81
C ILE A 64 6.52 3.66 19.84
N GLN A 65 6.23 3.82 21.13
CA GLN A 65 7.20 3.58 22.20
C GLN A 65 7.70 2.12 22.19
N LYS A 66 6.82 1.14 21.94
CA LYS A 66 7.21 -0.28 21.77
C LYS A 66 8.18 -0.44 20.59
N VAL A 67 7.89 0.18 19.44
CA VAL A 67 8.77 0.15 18.25
C VAL A 67 10.15 0.69 18.58
N VAL A 68 10.23 1.87 19.18
CA VAL A 68 11.50 2.50 19.56
C VAL A 68 12.28 1.63 20.55
N ASN A 69 11.60 1.09 21.58
CA ASN A 69 12.24 0.24 22.59
C ASN A 69 12.79 -1.08 22.03
N SER A 70 12.18 -1.59 20.95
CA SER A 70 12.62 -2.81 20.29
C SER A 70 13.81 -2.63 19.34
N GLY A 71 14.15 -1.40 18.96
CA GLY A 71 15.15 -1.13 17.92
C GLY A 71 14.67 -1.56 16.52
N LEU A 72 15.61 -1.72 15.58
CA LEU A 72 15.27 -2.12 14.22
C LEU A 72 14.52 -3.46 14.22
N LEU A 73 13.41 -3.51 13.48
CA LEU A 73 12.47 -4.64 13.52
C LEU A 73 12.70 -5.59 12.34
N ALA A 74 12.73 -6.89 12.65
CA ALA A 74 12.74 -7.95 11.66
C ALA A 74 11.39 -8.07 10.93
N PRO A 75 11.30 -8.80 9.80
CA PRO A 75 10.02 -9.16 9.19
C PRO A 75 9.09 -9.91 10.16
N LEU A 76 7.78 -9.80 9.96
CA LEU A 76 6.78 -10.50 10.78
C LEU A 76 6.40 -11.83 10.12
N TYR A 77 6.53 -12.93 10.87
CA TYR A 77 6.08 -14.24 10.44
C TYR A 77 4.67 -14.58 10.93
N ILE A 78 3.83 -15.07 10.03
CA ILE A 78 2.44 -15.41 10.24
C ILE A 78 2.19 -16.85 9.75
N SER A 79 1.47 -17.62 10.57
CA SER A 79 1.04 -18.97 10.24
C SER A 79 -0.32 -19.17 10.89
N TYR A 80 -1.36 -19.29 10.06
CA TYR A 80 -2.75 -19.52 10.45
C TYR A 80 -3.34 -20.80 9.89
N ALA A 81 -2.63 -21.46 8.99
CA ALA A 81 -2.99 -22.74 8.41
C ALA A 81 -2.03 -23.83 8.90
N ASP A 82 -2.45 -25.08 8.71
CA ASP A 82 -1.69 -26.28 9.03
C ASP A 82 -0.86 -26.82 7.84
N GLN A 83 -0.80 -26.07 6.73
CA GLN A 83 -0.05 -26.48 5.54
C GLN A 83 1.47 -26.26 5.67
N ALA A 84 2.23 -27.33 5.46
CA ALA A 84 3.67 -27.37 5.71
C ALA A 84 4.58 -26.57 4.75
N SER A 85 4.02 -25.94 3.72
CA SER A 85 4.78 -25.28 2.64
C SER A 85 4.48 -23.79 2.44
N VAL A 86 3.69 -23.19 3.33
CA VAL A 86 3.10 -21.85 3.10
C VAL A 86 3.30 -20.91 4.29
N GLY A 87 4.54 -20.77 4.74
CA GLY A 87 4.92 -19.73 5.69
C GLY A 87 4.72 -18.34 5.09
N TYR A 88 4.11 -17.43 5.84
CA TYR A 88 3.78 -16.09 5.39
C TYR A 88 4.59 -15.04 6.12
N THR A 89 5.37 -14.27 5.37
CA THR A 89 6.23 -13.22 5.94
C THR A 89 5.85 -11.86 5.36
N VAL A 90 5.52 -10.91 6.24
CA VAL A 90 5.21 -9.52 5.87
C VAL A 90 6.28 -8.57 6.39
N TYR A 91 6.31 -7.35 5.85
CA TYR A 91 7.32 -6.33 6.17
C TYR A 91 8.74 -6.78 5.79
N GLN A 92 8.85 -7.44 4.64
CA GLN A 92 10.13 -7.85 4.06
C GLN A 92 10.82 -6.71 3.32
N GLU A 93 10.13 -5.59 3.08
CA GLU A 93 10.65 -4.46 2.37
C GLU A 93 11.52 -3.59 3.31
N PRO A 94 12.83 -3.45 3.05
CA PRO A 94 13.67 -2.52 3.79
C PRO A 94 13.05 -1.12 3.80
N GLY A 95 13.08 -0.47 4.96
CA GLY A 95 12.50 0.85 5.15
C GLY A 95 10.98 0.89 5.29
N ARG A 96 10.24 -0.24 5.24
CA ARG A 96 8.77 -0.23 5.32
C ARG A 96 8.21 0.52 6.53
N ILE A 97 8.87 0.42 7.69
CA ILE A 97 8.45 1.10 8.93
C ILE A 97 8.57 2.63 8.84
N LEU A 98 9.38 3.17 7.92
CA LEU A 98 9.64 4.60 7.80
C LEU A 98 8.36 5.39 7.47
N THR A 99 7.50 4.84 6.60
CA THR A 99 6.18 5.44 6.28
C THR A 99 5.33 5.57 7.54
N THR A 100 5.27 4.52 8.35
CA THR A 100 4.53 4.49 9.62
C THR A 100 5.04 5.55 10.60
N LEU A 101 6.36 5.62 10.79
CA LEU A 101 6.99 6.59 11.69
C LEU A 101 6.76 8.02 11.22
N ALA A 102 6.82 8.27 9.91
CA ALA A 102 6.55 9.59 9.34
C ALA A 102 5.08 10.04 9.56
N TRP A 103 4.12 9.11 9.43
CA TRP A 103 2.72 9.38 9.76
C TRP A 103 2.55 9.70 11.24
N ALA A 104 3.13 8.89 12.13
CA ALA A 104 2.98 9.02 13.56
C ALA A 104 3.64 10.29 14.13
N TYR A 105 4.82 10.66 13.62
CA TYR A 105 5.72 11.66 14.19
C TYR A 105 5.04 12.95 14.69
N PRO A 106 4.16 13.63 13.92
CA PRO A 106 3.53 14.88 14.37
C PRO A 106 2.59 14.77 15.57
N HIS A 107 2.17 13.55 15.92
CA HIS A 107 1.20 13.26 16.98
C HIS A 107 1.85 12.76 18.27
N LEU A 108 3.18 12.61 18.29
CA LEU A 108 3.94 12.12 19.42
C LEU A 108 4.41 13.28 20.31
N SER A 109 4.57 12.99 21.60
CA SER A 109 5.21 13.88 22.56
C SER A 109 6.64 14.24 22.14
N PRO A 110 7.17 15.40 22.54
CA PRO A 110 8.52 15.85 22.17
C PRO A 110 9.61 14.82 22.51
N THR A 111 9.50 14.14 23.66
CA THR A 111 10.44 13.09 24.07
C THR A 111 10.42 11.92 23.09
N LEU A 112 9.24 11.42 22.72
CA LEU A 112 9.13 10.30 21.79
C LEU A 112 9.51 10.71 20.36
N GLN A 113 9.24 11.96 19.94
CA GLN A 113 9.75 12.51 18.67
C GLN A 113 11.28 12.46 18.58
N ALA A 114 12.00 12.84 19.64
CA ALA A 114 13.46 12.78 19.67
C ALA A 114 13.98 11.33 19.56
N ASN A 115 13.30 10.39 20.21
CA ASN A 115 13.65 8.98 20.13
C ASN A 115 13.37 8.40 18.73
N VAL A 116 12.25 8.76 18.10
CA VAL A 116 11.92 8.34 16.73
C VAL A 116 12.92 8.92 15.72
N LEU A 117 13.35 10.18 15.89
CA LEU A 117 14.41 10.77 15.06
C LEU A 117 15.70 9.94 15.12
N SER A 118 16.13 9.57 16.33
CA SER A 118 17.32 8.72 16.53
C SER A 118 17.14 7.32 15.92
N TYR A 119 15.93 6.75 16.03
CA TYR A 119 15.59 5.48 15.40
C TYR A 119 15.71 5.57 13.88
N VAL A 120 15.14 6.61 13.27
CA VAL A 120 15.17 6.80 11.81
C VAL A 120 16.59 7.01 11.31
N GLN A 121 17.41 7.80 12.01
CA GLN A 121 18.84 7.94 11.67
C GLN A 121 19.55 6.60 11.66
N THR A 122 19.30 5.76 12.68
CA THR A 122 19.84 4.39 12.75
C THR A 122 19.37 3.56 11.55
N LEU A 123 18.07 3.58 11.25
CA LEU A 123 17.46 2.85 10.12
C LEU A 123 18.06 3.25 8.78
N LEU A 124 18.24 4.55 8.53
CA LEU A 124 18.78 5.05 7.25
C LEU A 124 20.25 4.69 7.07
N SER A 125 21.02 4.61 8.15
CA SER A 125 22.44 4.22 8.10
C SER A 125 22.66 2.70 8.03
N ASP A 126 21.64 1.89 8.33
CA ASP A 126 21.78 0.44 8.44
C ASP A 126 21.78 -0.26 7.06
N PRO A 127 22.75 -1.15 6.78
CA PRO A 127 22.90 -1.77 5.46
C PRO A 127 21.79 -2.77 5.11
N ASN A 128 20.98 -3.22 6.07
CA ASN A 128 19.86 -4.14 5.83
C ASN A 128 18.50 -3.43 5.85
N HIS A 129 18.34 -2.40 6.68
CA HIS A 129 17.05 -1.77 6.94
C HIS A 129 16.80 -0.48 6.16
N ALA A 130 17.84 0.15 5.61
CA ALA A 130 17.65 1.36 4.82
C ALA A 130 16.74 1.10 3.61
N PRO A 131 15.89 2.05 3.18
CA PRO A 131 14.98 1.87 2.05
C PRO A 131 15.65 1.47 0.71
N TRP A 132 16.95 1.73 0.57
CA TRP A 132 17.79 1.36 -0.58
C TRP A 132 18.60 0.07 -0.38
N ALA A 133 18.43 -0.62 0.75
CA ALA A 133 19.08 -1.90 1.02
C ALA A 133 18.55 -3.02 0.10
N SER A 134 19.27 -4.14 0.10
CA SER A 134 18.89 -5.34 -0.64
C SER A 134 17.55 -5.89 -0.16
N TYR A 135 16.69 -6.27 -1.11
CA TYR A 135 15.41 -6.93 -0.85
C TYR A 135 15.54 -8.45 -1.06
N PRO A 136 14.92 -9.30 -0.21
CA PRO A 136 14.16 -8.97 1.00
C PRO A 136 15.04 -8.69 2.22
N LEU A 137 14.47 -7.99 3.20
CA LEU A 137 15.07 -7.81 4.54
C LEU A 137 15.32 -9.20 5.16
N PRO A 138 16.56 -9.49 5.62
CA PRO A 138 16.84 -10.78 6.24
C PRO A 138 15.96 -11.01 7.48
N LYS A 139 15.47 -12.24 7.64
CA LYS A 139 14.55 -12.60 8.73
C LYS A 139 15.07 -12.37 10.14
N ASN A 140 16.39 -12.39 10.31
CA ASN A 140 17.09 -12.20 11.58
C ASN A 140 17.76 -10.82 11.67
N ALA A 141 17.52 -9.94 10.71
CA ALA A 141 17.94 -8.55 10.79
C ALA A 141 16.91 -7.80 11.66
N GLY A 142 17.25 -7.60 12.93
CA GLY A 142 16.42 -6.86 13.89
C GLY A 142 15.65 -7.73 14.89
N THR A 143 14.83 -7.06 15.69
CA THR A 143 14.01 -7.65 16.75
C THR A 143 12.72 -8.23 16.16
N PRO A 144 12.32 -9.47 16.52
CA PRO A 144 11.06 -10.07 16.09
C PRO A 144 9.84 -9.21 16.48
N ARG A 145 8.84 -9.18 15.59
CA ARG A 145 7.62 -8.38 15.78
C ARG A 145 6.53 -9.14 16.53
N GLU A 146 6.60 -10.47 16.55
CA GLU A 146 5.61 -11.33 17.16
C GLU A 146 5.51 -11.06 18.67
N LEU A 147 4.28 -10.95 19.19
CA LEU A 147 4.03 -10.83 20.64
C LEU A 147 4.61 -12.01 21.44
N HIS A 148 4.70 -13.17 20.79
CA HIS A 148 5.35 -14.36 21.30
C HIS A 148 6.40 -14.82 20.28
N PRO A 149 7.65 -14.32 20.39
CA PRO A 149 8.71 -14.64 19.46
C PRO A 149 8.90 -16.15 19.30
N LYS A 150 8.89 -16.59 18.04
CA LYS A 150 9.05 -18.01 17.70
C LYS A 150 10.54 -18.34 17.72
N THR A 151 10.92 -19.43 18.38
CA THR A 151 12.28 -19.97 18.30
C THR A 151 12.58 -20.61 16.94
N LYS A 152 11.54 -20.87 16.14
CA LYS A 152 11.62 -21.41 14.79
C LYS A 152 10.40 -21.02 13.95
N TRP A 153 10.62 -20.63 12.70
CA TRP A 153 9.57 -20.50 11.70
C TRP A 153 9.33 -21.86 11.04
N TRP A 154 8.38 -22.62 11.58
CA TRP A 154 7.93 -23.86 10.95
C TRP A 154 7.28 -23.53 9.62
N TYR A 155 7.66 -24.25 8.55
CA TYR A 155 7.08 -24.12 7.21
C TYR A 155 7.45 -22.84 6.46
N GLU A 156 8.54 -22.20 6.87
CA GLU A 156 9.14 -21.08 6.16
C GLU A 156 9.41 -21.44 4.70
N ASN A 157 9.02 -20.55 3.80
CA ASN A 157 9.36 -20.60 2.39
C ASN A 157 10.31 -19.43 2.07
N PRO A 158 11.62 -19.67 1.85
CA PRO A 158 12.60 -18.61 1.60
C PRO A 158 12.34 -17.77 0.34
N SER A 159 11.50 -18.29 -0.57
CA SER A 159 11.14 -17.58 -1.79
C SER A 159 9.82 -16.81 -1.68
N PHE A 160 9.13 -16.92 -0.55
CA PHE A 160 7.87 -16.24 -0.31
C PHE A 160 8.05 -14.72 -0.33
N GLY A 161 7.30 -14.05 -1.19
CA GLY A 161 7.32 -12.60 -1.28
C GLY A 161 8.46 -12.01 -2.09
N LEU A 162 9.36 -12.80 -2.69
CA LEU A 162 10.45 -12.24 -3.52
C LEU A 162 9.97 -11.41 -4.71
N ALA A 163 8.73 -11.64 -5.15
CA ALA A 163 8.07 -10.93 -6.24
C ALA A 163 7.33 -9.65 -5.81
N ARG A 164 7.32 -9.29 -4.51
CA ARG A 164 6.57 -8.13 -4.02
C ARG A 164 7.23 -6.82 -4.44
N PRO A 165 6.44 -5.83 -4.88
CA PRO A 165 6.95 -4.46 -5.07
C PRO A 165 7.48 -3.88 -3.76
N SER A 166 8.71 -3.39 -3.77
CA SER A 166 9.36 -2.71 -2.65
C SER A 166 9.62 -1.23 -2.93
N VAL A 167 9.48 -0.77 -4.18
CA VAL A 167 9.70 0.65 -4.56
C VAL A 167 8.83 1.65 -3.78
N HIS A 168 7.67 1.22 -3.28
CA HIS A 168 6.76 2.05 -2.50
C HIS A 168 7.37 2.58 -1.20
N THR A 169 8.43 1.94 -0.66
CA THR A 169 9.10 2.41 0.58
C THR A 169 9.81 3.76 0.39
N LEU A 170 10.10 4.16 -0.85
CA LEU A 170 10.60 5.50 -1.16
C LEU A 170 9.60 6.60 -0.82
N TYR A 171 8.30 6.28 -0.77
CA TYR A 171 7.29 7.20 -0.26
C TYR A 171 7.52 7.54 1.22
N GLY A 172 7.94 6.57 2.03
CA GLY A 172 8.30 6.79 3.42
C GLY A 172 9.48 7.76 3.58
N VAL A 173 10.46 7.72 2.67
CA VAL A 173 11.62 8.64 2.68
C VAL A 173 11.18 10.08 2.50
N TRP A 174 10.39 10.35 1.45
CA TRP A 174 9.85 11.68 1.22
C TRP A 174 8.94 12.12 2.37
N LEU A 175 8.04 11.24 2.81
CA LEU A 175 7.06 11.54 3.84
C LEU A 175 7.73 11.88 5.17
N TRP A 176 8.79 11.16 5.53
CA TRP A 176 9.61 11.45 6.71
C TRP A 176 10.24 12.83 6.61
N ALA A 177 10.98 13.09 5.53
CA ALA A 177 11.66 14.36 5.31
C ALA A 177 10.69 15.54 5.39
N TYR A 178 9.48 15.36 4.83
CA TYR A 178 8.43 16.37 4.86
C TYR A 178 7.83 16.54 6.27
N ARG A 179 7.31 15.47 6.90
CA ARG A 179 6.54 15.56 8.16
C ARG A 179 7.41 15.78 9.40
N ALA A 180 8.66 15.31 9.40
CA ALA A 180 9.63 15.56 10.46
C ALA A 180 10.51 16.79 10.18
N ASN A 181 10.37 17.43 9.01
CA ASN A 181 11.26 18.48 8.51
C ASN A 181 12.74 18.05 8.55
N ASP A 182 13.00 16.79 8.22
CA ASP A 182 14.31 16.15 8.37
C ASP A 182 15.00 15.95 7.01
N TRP A 183 15.16 17.03 6.26
CA TRP A 183 15.74 16.98 4.92
C TRP A 183 17.25 16.71 4.94
N ASP A 184 17.95 17.24 5.95
CA ASP A 184 19.41 17.16 6.06
C ASP A 184 19.88 15.73 6.28
N ASN A 185 19.11 14.89 6.99
CA ASN A 185 19.46 13.47 7.17
C ASN A 185 19.14 12.61 5.94
N ILE A 186 18.27 13.07 5.02
CA ILE A 186 17.96 12.35 3.78
C ILE A 186 18.95 12.70 2.66
N GLN A 187 19.39 13.96 2.58
CA GLN A 187 20.24 14.46 1.49
C GLN A 187 21.49 13.61 1.22
N PRO A 188 22.25 13.11 2.23
CA PRO A 188 23.43 12.28 2.00
C PRO A 188 23.16 10.99 1.22
N TYR A 189 21.91 10.52 1.21
CA TYR A 189 21.51 9.28 0.57
C TYR A 189 20.83 9.48 -0.79
N TRP A 190 20.82 10.70 -1.33
CA TRP A 190 20.09 11.02 -2.56
C TRP A 190 20.47 10.13 -3.75
N ASP A 191 21.76 9.85 -3.94
CA ASP A 191 22.21 9.00 -5.04
C ASP A 191 21.78 7.53 -4.88
N ALA A 192 21.75 7.01 -3.64
CA ALA A 192 21.23 5.68 -3.34
C ALA A 192 19.72 5.61 -3.62
N ILE A 193 18.97 6.62 -3.18
CA ILE A 193 17.52 6.75 -3.42
C ILE A 193 17.21 6.75 -4.93
N LYS A 194 17.91 7.57 -5.73
CA LYS A 194 17.76 7.60 -7.19
C LYS A 194 18.05 6.25 -7.83
N THR A 195 19.15 5.61 -7.42
CA THR A 195 19.56 4.31 -7.96
C THR A 195 18.50 3.24 -7.68
N THR A 196 17.99 3.19 -6.44
CA THR A 196 16.90 2.27 -6.07
C THR A 196 15.64 2.52 -6.89
N TYR A 197 15.23 3.79 -7.06
CA TYR A 197 14.07 4.13 -7.87
C TYR A 197 14.21 3.68 -9.33
N LEU A 198 15.33 4.01 -9.97
CA LEU A 198 15.55 3.66 -11.38
C LEU A 198 15.59 2.14 -11.59
N ASN A 199 16.21 1.39 -10.67
CA ASN A 199 16.29 -0.06 -10.74
C ASN A 199 14.93 -0.76 -10.54
N LYS A 200 14.01 -0.11 -9.83
CA LYS A 200 12.68 -0.65 -9.48
C LYS A 200 11.55 0.13 -10.13
N LEU A 201 11.83 0.90 -11.20
CA LEU A 201 10.85 1.78 -11.82
C LEU A 201 9.62 1.00 -12.31
N ASN A 202 9.84 -0.20 -12.83
CA ASN A 202 8.79 -1.10 -13.28
C ASN A 202 7.90 -1.61 -12.14
N GLU A 203 8.28 -1.49 -10.87
CA GLU A 203 7.46 -1.90 -9.71
C GLU A 203 6.31 -0.90 -9.41
N ALA A 204 6.41 0.35 -9.87
CA ALA A 204 5.53 1.48 -9.51
C ALA A 204 4.28 1.64 -10.41
N ASP A 205 3.61 0.54 -10.76
CA ASP A 205 2.50 0.52 -11.73
C ASP A 205 1.15 0.03 -11.16
N LEU A 206 1.08 -0.18 -9.84
CA LEU A 206 -0.14 -0.45 -9.07
C LEU A 206 -0.52 0.80 -8.29
N TYR A 207 -1.80 0.99 -7.97
CA TYR A 207 -2.22 2.20 -7.24
C TYR A 207 -1.48 2.39 -5.92
N GLY A 208 -1.22 1.29 -5.21
CA GLY A 208 -0.43 1.26 -3.98
C GLY A 208 1.06 1.52 -4.13
N THR A 209 1.63 1.40 -5.34
CA THR A 209 3.07 1.56 -5.59
C THR A 209 3.43 2.79 -6.40
N MET A 210 2.47 3.41 -7.09
CA MET A 210 2.65 4.68 -7.82
C MET A 210 3.08 5.85 -6.92
N CYS A 211 2.86 5.75 -5.61
CA CYS A 211 3.35 6.71 -4.62
C CYS A 211 4.87 6.93 -4.68
N ALA A 212 5.63 5.95 -5.19
CA ALA A 212 7.06 6.10 -5.44
C ALA A 212 7.38 7.22 -6.45
N HIS A 213 6.60 7.34 -7.54
CA HIS A 213 6.82 8.42 -8.51
C HIS A 213 6.58 9.80 -7.88
N ILE A 214 5.53 9.91 -7.06
CA ILE A 214 5.19 11.14 -6.33
C ILE A 214 6.36 11.53 -5.40
N ALA A 215 6.84 10.58 -4.60
CA ALA A 215 7.95 10.79 -3.69
C ALA A 215 9.22 11.25 -4.41
N MET A 216 9.55 10.61 -5.55
CA MET A 216 10.73 10.94 -6.32
C MET A 216 10.64 12.32 -6.98
N ALA A 217 9.47 12.72 -7.49
CA ALA A 217 9.27 14.08 -7.99
C ALA A 217 9.49 15.12 -6.88
N ARG A 218 8.96 14.87 -5.68
CA ARG A 218 9.07 15.80 -4.55
C ARG A 218 10.49 15.88 -3.97
N LEU A 219 11.18 14.75 -3.82
CA LEU A 219 12.58 14.71 -3.41
C LEU A 219 13.48 15.40 -4.44
N ALA A 220 13.30 15.10 -5.73
CA ALA A 220 14.07 15.72 -6.80
C ALA A 220 13.86 17.24 -6.87
N TYR A 221 12.62 17.71 -6.67
CA TYR A 221 12.33 19.14 -6.54
C TYR A 221 13.08 19.76 -5.34
N LYS A 222 13.02 19.14 -4.16
CA LYS A 222 13.70 19.64 -2.96
C LYS A 222 15.22 19.72 -3.14
N PHE A 223 15.82 18.73 -3.80
CA PHE A 223 17.26 18.66 -4.02
C PHE A 223 17.73 19.33 -5.33
N ASN A 224 16.85 20.07 -6.01
CA ASN A 224 17.14 20.77 -7.27
C ASN A 224 17.68 19.84 -8.39
N ASP A 225 17.22 18.58 -8.43
CA ASP A 225 17.56 17.60 -9.45
C ASP A 225 16.51 17.63 -10.59
N SER A 226 16.68 18.55 -11.53
CA SER A 226 15.70 18.78 -12.61
C SER A 226 15.53 17.57 -13.54
N MET A 227 16.57 16.74 -13.69
CA MET A 227 16.53 15.54 -14.52
C MET A 227 15.65 14.47 -13.87
N MET A 228 15.89 14.16 -12.60
CA MET A 228 15.08 13.18 -11.86
C MET A 228 13.64 13.67 -11.69
N LEU A 229 13.43 14.97 -11.48
CA LEU A 229 12.10 15.57 -11.42
C LEU A 229 11.32 15.31 -12.72
N SER A 230 11.93 15.59 -13.87
CA SER A 230 11.29 15.37 -15.18
C SER A 230 10.99 13.90 -15.42
N ALA A 231 11.92 13.00 -15.07
CA ALA A 231 11.74 11.56 -15.21
C ALA A 231 10.57 11.04 -14.35
N ALA A 232 10.52 11.43 -13.07
CA ALA A 232 9.48 11.00 -12.14
C ALA A 232 8.09 11.56 -12.51
N MET A 233 8.02 12.82 -12.95
CA MET A 233 6.77 13.44 -13.40
C MET A 233 6.22 12.78 -14.68
N ASN A 234 7.10 12.45 -15.63
CA ASN A 234 6.70 11.73 -16.84
C ASN A 234 6.19 10.31 -16.50
N ALA A 235 6.91 9.59 -15.63
CA ALA A 235 6.50 8.27 -15.19
C ALA A 235 5.15 8.30 -14.45
N LEU A 236 4.95 9.25 -13.53
CA LEU A 236 3.66 9.44 -12.85
C LEU A 236 2.54 9.73 -13.86
N THR A 237 2.77 10.66 -14.80
CA THR A 237 1.77 11.01 -15.82
C THR A 237 1.37 9.80 -16.65
N THR A 238 2.34 9.00 -17.11
CA THR A 238 2.07 7.75 -17.85
C THR A 238 1.31 6.75 -16.99
N SER A 239 1.73 6.53 -15.74
CA SER A 239 1.08 5.59 -14.82
C SER A 239 -0.37 5.99 -14.54
N LEU A 240 -0.64 7.27 -14.26
CA LEU A 240 -2.00 7.77 -14.03
C LEU A 240 -2.87 7.57 -15.27
N ASN A 241 -2.44 8.01 -16.45
CA ASN A 241 -3.23 7.85 -17.68
C ASN A 241 -3.52 6.37 -18.01
N ASN A 242 -2.54 5.48 -17.84
CA ASN A 242 -2.74 4.04 -18.04
C ASN A 242 -3.71 3.44 -17.02
N SER A 243 -3.72 3.97 -15.80
CA SER A 243 -4.55 3.48 -14.70
C SER A 243 -6.00 3.96 -14.73
N LEU A 244 -6.41 4.70 -15.77
CA LEU A 244 -7.82 4.89 -16.07
C LEU A 244 -8.51 3.56 -16.40
N ASP A 245 -7.75 2.62 -16.98
CA ASP A 245 -8.17 1.24 -17.12
C ASP A 245 -7.86 0.46 -15.84
N PHE A 246 -8.86 0.33 -14.98
CA PHE A 246 -8.74 -0.44 -13.75
C PHE A 246 -8.38 -1.92 -14.01
N ASN A 247 -8.88 -2.51 -15.11
CA ASN A 247 -8.59 -3.91 -15.44
C ASN A 247 -7.13 -4.10 -15.85
N LEU A 248 -6.52 -3.11 -16.49
CA LEU A 248 -5.09 -3.15 -16.79
C LEU A 248 -4.23 -3.20 -15.51
N VAL A 249 -4.61 -2.45 -14.47
CA VAL A 249 -3.90 -2.47 -13.18
C VAL A 249 -4.07 -3.81 -12.47
N GLU A 250 -5.27 -4.38 -12.54
CA GLU A 250 -5.58 -5.73 -12.06
C GLU A 250 -4.77 -6.81 -12.78
N GLU A 251 -4.68 -6.71 -14.10
CA GLU A 251 -3.88 -7.63 -14.92
C GLU A 251 -2.40 -7.56 -14.55
N ARG A 252 -1.87 -6.36 -14.29
CA ARG A 252 -0.49 -6.20 -13.81
C ARG A 252 -0.28 -6.87 -12.45
N ALA A 253 -1.22 -6.72 -11.52
CA ALA A 253 -1.11 -7.41 -10.23
C ALA A 253 -1.06 -8.95 -10.39
N TRP A 254 -1.74 -9.48 -11.42
CA TRP A 254 -1.73 -10.92 -11.75
C TRP A 254 -0.49 -11.38 -12.53
N ASN A 255 -0.07 -10.67 -13.57
CA ASN A 255 0.87 -11.16 -14.61
C ASN A 255 2.34 -10.74 -14.44
N LYS A 256 2.66 -9.86 -13.48
CA LYS A 256 3.90 -9.07 -13.56
C LYS A 256 5.22 -9.80 -13.24
N THR A 257 5.24 -10.97 -12.59
CA THR A 257 6.51 -11.55 -12.11
C THR A 257 6.87 -12.91 -12.74
N PRO A 258 8.05 -13.04 -13.40
CA PRO A 258 8.48 -14.26 -14.10
C PRO A 258 9.10 -15.34 -13.19
N TYR A 259 9.11 -15.19 -11.86
CA TYR A 259 9.62 -16.18 -10.91
C TYR A 259 8.58 -16.45 -9.81
N TRP A 260 8.01 -17.65 -9.83
CA TRP A 260 6.82 -18.02 -9.03
C TRP A 260 7.18 -18.63 -7.68
N ILE A 261 7.05 -17.83 -6.62
CA ILE A 261 6.61 -18.28 -5.29
C ILE A 261 5.82 -17.12 -4.67
N SER A 262 4.50 -17.33 -4.48
CA SER A 262 3.47 -16.52 -3.75
C SER A 262 3.91 -15.18 -3.11
N PRO A 263 3.22 -14.05 -3.39
CA PRO A 263 1.94 -13.72 -2.73
C PRO A 263 0.89 -12.91 -3.52
N TYR A 264 1.11 -12.57 -4.79
CA TYR A 264 0.18 -11.71 -5.54
C TYR A 264 -0.47 -12.41 -6.71
N ARG A 265 0.16 -13.41 -7.34
CA ARG A 265 -0.48 -14.16 -8.42
C ARG A 265 -1.45 -15.22 -7.88
N GLU A 266 -1.00 -16.14 -7.05
CA GLU A 266 -1.85 -17.26 -6.55
C GLU A 266 -3.13 -16.79 -5.85
N MET A 267 -3.11 -15.60 -5.24
CA MET A 267 -4.28 -14.98 -4.60
C MET A 267 -5.39 -14.59 -5.58
N TYR A 268 -5.10 -14.59 -6.88
CA TYR A 268 -6.03 -14.33 -7.97
C TYR A 268 -6.47 -15.61 -8.68
N ASP A 269 -6.02 -16.78 -8.23
CA ASP A 269 -6.52 -18.05 -8.73
C ASP A 269 -8.04 -18.14 -8.46
N PRO A 270 -8.87 -18.61 -9.43
CA PRO A 270 -10.30 -18.82 -9.22
C PRO A 270 -10.63 -19.73 -8.03
N ALA A 271 -9.75 -20.65 -7.65
CA ALA A 271 -9.92 -21.49 -6.45
C ALA A 271 -9.97 -20.70 -5.14
N MET A 272 -9.51 -19.44 -5.16
CA MET A 272 -9.52 -18.53 -4.02
C MET A 272 -10.76 -17.61 -3.97
N ASP A 273 -11.65 -17.70 -4.96
CA ASP A 273 -12.89 -16.92 -5.02
C ASP A 273 -13.71 -17.13 -3.73
N GLY A 274 -14.14 -16.02 -3.12
CA GLY A 274 -14.93 -16.03 -1.89
C GLY A 274 -14.15 -16.31 -0.59
N THR A 275 -12.84 -16.57 -0.66
CA THR A 275 -11.99 -16.85 0.52
C THR A 275 -10.76 -15.95 0.61
N THR A 276 -10.49 -15.17 -0.45
CA THR A 276 -9.42 -14.18 -0.52
C THR A 276 -9.93 -12.88 -1.14
N TYR A 277 -9.51 -11.76 -0.56
CA TYR A 277 -9.75 -10.42 -1.08
C TYR A 277 -8.60 -10.01 -2.00
N ARG A 278 -8.93 -9.67 -3.25
CA ARG A 278 -7.99 -9.21 -4.28
C ARG A 278 -7.73 -7.69 -4.17
N GLY A 279 -7.54 -7.16 -2.97
CA GLY A 279 -7.30 -5.72 -2.76
C GLY A 279 -5.89 -5.24 -3.07
N TRP A 280 -5.05 -6.12 -3.60
CA TRP A 280 -3.60 -5.96 -3.68
C TRP A 280 -3.13 -4.74 -4.44
N VAL A 281 -3.89 -4.32 -5.44
CA VAL A 281 -3.64 -3.08 -6.18
C VAL A 281 -3.66 -1.83 -5.28
N PHE A 282 -4.28 -1.91 -4.09
CA PHE A 282 -4.38 -0.85 -3.09
C PHE A 282 -3.38 -0.98 -1.93
N LEU A 283 -2.59 -2.05 -1.84
CA LEU A 283 -1.68 -2.18 -0.71
C LEU A 283 -0.61 -1.08 -0.73
N ASN A 284 -0.43 -0.37 0.38
CA ASN A 284 0.45 0.81 0.53
C ASN A 284 -0.07 2.09 -0.17
N LEU A 285 -1.38 2.19 -0.42
CA LEU A 285 -2.00 3.37 -1.02
C LEU A 285 -1.69 4.67 -0.26
N SER A 286 -1.02 5.60 -0.94
CA SER A 286 -0.85 6.99 -0.48
C SER A 286 -2.16 7.79 -0.61
N PRO A 287 -2.35 8.86 0.18
CA PRO A 287 -3.55 9.71 0.08
C PRO A 287 -3.80 10.28 -1.32
N GLU A 288 -2.75 10.68 -2.04
CA GLU A 288 -2.81 11.24 -3.40
C GLU A 288 -3.40 10.23 -4.37
N MET A 289 -2.96 8.98 -4.27
CA MET A 289 -3.52 7.88 -5.07
C MET A 289 -4.94 7.55 -4.63
N GLY A 290 -5.28 7.66 -3.34
CA GLY A 290 -6.67 7.56 -2.88
C GLY A 290 -7.58 8.65 -3.47
N ARG A 291 -7.09 9.89 -3.53
CA ARG A 291 -7.78 10.99 -4.21
C ARG A 291 -7.92 10.72 -5.71
N TYR A 292 -6.85 10.28 -6.38
CA TYR A 292 -6.89 9.90 -7.79
C TYR A 292 -7.96 8.83 -8.06
N LEU A 293 -8.01 7.78 -7.22
CA LEU A 293 -9.01 6.73 -7.32
C LEU A 293 -10.43 7.29 -7.22
N ARG A 294 -10.66 8.20 -6.28
CA ARG A 294 -11.96 8.87 -6.08
C ARG A 294 -12.33 9.79 -7.24
N ASP A 295 -11.37 10.50 -7.81
CA ASP A 295 -11.62 11.52 -8.81
C ASP A 295 -11.79 10.90 -10.22
N HIS A 296 -11.18 9.73 -10.49
CA HIS A 296 -11.13 9.17 -11.86
C HIS A 296 -11.63 7.73 -12.02
N VAL A 297 -11.54 6.87 -10.99
CA VAL A 297 -11.91 5.44 -11.09
C VAL A 297 -12.76 4.98 -9.90
N LEU A 298 -13.63 5.87 -9.41
CA LEU A 298 -14.41 5.69 -8.18
C LEU A 298 -15.24 4.41 -8.20
N THR A 299 -16.02 4.22 -9.26
CA THR A 299 -16.95 3.08 -9.35
C THR A 299 -16.21 1.75 -9.28
N ALA A 300 -15.17 1.57 -10.09
CA ALA A 300 -14.38 0.34 -10.10
C ALA A 300 -13.71 0.09 -8.73
N THR A 301 -13.19 1.16 -8.11
CA THR A 301 -12.58 1.10 -6.78
C THR A 301 -13.58 0.66 -5.72
N LEU A 302 -14.76 1.29 -5.66
CA LEU A 302 -15.81 0.92 -4.71
C LEU A 302 -16.34 -0.49 -4.96
N THR A 303 -16.45 -0.92 -6.22
CA THR A 303 -16.83 -2.30 -6.55
C THR A 303 -15.81 -3.28 -5.96
N ARG A 304 -14.50 -3.08 -6.20
CA ARG A 304 -13.47 -3.97 -5.62
C ARG A 304 -13.49 -3.96 -4.10
N HIS A 305 -13.58 -2.78 -3.49
CA HIS A 305 -13.65 -2.64 -2.03
C HIS A 305 -14.86 -3.36 -1.44
N SER A 306 -16.04 -3.25 -2.07
CA SER A 306 -17.25 -3.92 -1.61
C SER A 306 -17.14 -5.44 -1.66
N GLN A 307 -16.45 -6.01 -2.65
CA GLN A 307 -16.18 -7.46 -2.70
C GLN A 307 -15.37 -7.89 -1.48
N GLY A 308 -14.35 -7.11 -1.11
CA GLY A 308 -13.57 -7.35 0.10
C GLY A 308 -14.42 -7.33 1.37
N LYS A 309 -15.33 -6.35 1.51
CA LYS A 309 -16.24 -6.26 2.67
C LYS A 309 -17.27 -7.38 2.72
N VAL A 310 -17.68 -7.94 1.58
CA VAL A 310 -18.55 -9.13 1.54
C VAL A 310 -17.81 -10.36 2.07
N VAL A 311 -16.54 -10.54 1.66
CA VAL A 311 -15.71 -11.67 2.09
C VAL A 311 -15.30 -11.52 3.57
N PHE A 312 -14.92 -10.30 3.98
CA PHE A 312 -14.46 -9.97 5.34
C PHE A 312 -15.23 -8.77 5.93
N PRO A 313 -16.47 -8.96 6.43
CA PRO A 313 -17.29 -7.84 6.94
C PRO A 313 -16.69 -7.08 8.13
N LYS A 314 -15.82 -7.75 8.90
CA LYS A 314 -15.07 -7.20 10.03
C LYS A 314 -13.57 -7.30 9.74
N TRP A 315 -13.17 -6.90 8.55
CA TRP A 315 -11.79 -6.96 8.04
C TRP A 315 -10.75 -6.34 8.98
N TRP A 316 -11.15 -5.40 9.84
CA TRP A 316 -10.28 -4.80 10.84
C TRP A 316 -9.95 -5.75 12.00
N LEU A 317 -10.73 -6.82 12.22
CA LEU A 317 -10.46 -7.82 13.25
C LEU A 317 -9.57 -8.94 12.69
N GLY A 318 -8.25 -8.79 12.83
CA GLY A 318 -7.26 -9.73 12.27
C GLY A 318 -7.41 -11.20 12.74
N LYS A 319 -8.00 -11.44 13.91
CA LYS A 319 -8.25 -12.78 14.48
C LYS A 319 -9.71 -13.24 14.39
N ALA A 320 -10.53 -12.60 13.55
CA ALA A 320 -11.87 -13.11 13.29
C ALA A 320 -11.81 -14.49 12.60
N ASN A 321 -12.77 -15.36 12.89
CA ASN A 321 -12.81 -16.73 12.36
C ASN A 321 -13.29 -16.76 10.89
N TYR A 322 -12.48 -16.18 10.01
CA TYR A 322 -12.67 -16.22 8.56
C TYR A 322 -11.90 -17.40 8.00
N PHE A 323 -12.61 -18.34 7.38
CA PHE A 323 -11.97 -19.37 6.57
C PHE A 323 -11.24 -18.69 5.42
N CYS A 324 -9.93 -18.93 5.32
CA CYS A 324 -9.12 -18.35 4.27
C CYS A 324 -8.32 -19.46 3.58
N ARG A 325 -8.42 -19.49 2.25
CA ARG A 325 -7.51 -20.25 1.41
C ARG A 325 -6.46 -19.29 0.88
N SER A 326 -5.21 -19.73 0.89
CA SER A 326 -4.05 -19.12 0.26
C SER A 326 -3.12 -18.31 1.16
N TRP A 327 -3.59 -17.29 1.91
CA TRP A 327 -2.68 -16.35 2.57
C TRP A 327 -1.58 -17.07 3.35
N THR A 328 -1.93 -17.92 4.31
CA THR A 328 -0.92 -18.72 5.04
C THR A 328 -0.94 -20.20 4.66
N GLY A 329 -1.57 -20.56 3.53
CA GLY A 329 -1.88 -21.95 3.14
C GLY A 329 -3.38 -22.21 2.96
N ASP A 330 -3.75 -23.46 2.70
CA ASP A 330 -5.15 -23.93 2.72
C ASP A 330 -5.64 -24.17 4.15
N GLU A 331 -6.96 -24.13 4.37
CA GLU A 331 -7.60 -24.42 5.65
C GLU A 331 -7.20 -23.51 6.84
N GLY A 332 -6.77 -22.27 6.55
CA GLY A 332 -6.42 -21.28 7.57
C GLY A 332 -7.60 -20.52 8.16
N THR A 333 -7.38 -19.89 9.31
CA THR A 333 -8.34 -18.94 9.91
C THR A 333 -7.70 -17.61 10.33
N GLY A 334 -8.38 -16.51 10.00
CA GLY A 334 -7.92 -15.16 10.32
C GLY A 334 -7.33 -14.41 9.12
N LEU A 335 -6.90 -13.17 9.37
CA LEU A 335 -6.48 -12.22 8.35
C LEU A 335 -5.04 -11.76 8.59
N VAL A 336 -4.32 -11.57 7.50
CA VAL A 336 -2.98 -10.97 7.52
C VAL A 336 -3.09 -9.44 7.64
N PRO A 337 -2.09 -8.75 8.21
CA PRO A 337 -2.07 -7.28 8.32
C PRO A 337 -2.31 -6.55 7.00
N GLU A 338 -1.90 -7.14 5.88
CA GLU A 338 -2.08 -6.56 4.56
C GLU A 338 -3.55 -6.37 4.19
N VAL A 339 -4.49 -7.16 4.74
CA VAL A 339 -5.93 -6.91 4.55
C VAL A 339 -6.31 -5.54 5.08
N PHE A 340 -5.78 -5.17 6.24
CA PHE A 340 -5.93 -3.83 6.79
C PHE A 340 -5.32 -2.78 5.86
N GLY A 341 -4.11 -3.05 5.36
CA GLY A 341 -3.39 -2.18 4.42
C GLY A 341 -4.08 -1.97 3.07
N MET A 342 -4.92 -2.92 2.65
CA MET A 342 -5.71 -2.82 1.41
C MET A 342 -7.08 -2.14 1.62
N MET A 343 -7.61 -2.14 2.84
CA MET A 343 -8.97 -1.65 3.12
C MET A 343 -9.01 -0.30 3.83
N ALA A 344 -8.18 -0.08 4.85
CA ALA A 344 -8.23 1.14 5.66
C ALA A 344 -7.95 2.42 4.84
N PRO A 345 -6.94 2.46 3.93
CA PRO A 345 -6.73 3.65 3.10
C PRO A 345 -7.90 3.94 2.14
N ILE A 346 -8.62 2.92 1.69
CA ILE A 346 -9.80 3.08 0.82
C ILE A 346 -10.96 3.68 1.60
N GLU A 347 -11.22 3.19 2.82
CA GLU A 347 -12.21 3.78 3.72
C GLU A 347 -11.91 5.26 4.00
N ARG A 348 -10.64 5.60 4.24
CA ARG A 348 -10.24 6.98 4.52
C ARG A 348 -10.34 7.90 3.29
N TRP A 349 -9.72 7.53 2.17
CA TRP A 349 -9.45 8.48 1.08
C TRP A 349 -10.44 8.41 -0.08
N VAL A 350 -11.10 7.26 -0.26
CA VAL A 350 -12.05 7.04 -1.36
C VAL A 350 -13.49 7.11 -0.86
N VAL A 351 -13.81 6.30 0.16
CA VAL A 351 -15.15 6.27 0.78
C VAL A 351 -15.42 7.55 1.57
N ASN A 352 -14.37 8.20 2.08
CA ASN A 352 -14.45 9.30 3.05
C ASN A 352 -15.26 8.90 4.29
N ALA A 353 -14.95 7.74 4.87
CA ALA A 353 -15.55 7.28 6.12
C ALA A 353 -15.38 8.33 7.23
N SER A 354 -16.38 8.42 8.12
CA SER A 354 -16.34 9.40 9.21
C SER A 354 -15.24 9.07 10.23
N ALA A 355 -14.87 10.05 11.05
CA ALA A 355 -13.89 9.85 12.10
C ALA A 355 -14.32 8.75 13.08
N GLU A 356 -15.62 8.70 13.42
CA GLU A 356 -16.19 7.69 14.31
C GLU A 356 -16.10 6.29 13.71
N THR A 357 -16.37 6.14 12.41
CA THR A 357 -16.22 4.85 11.71
C THR A 357 -14.77 4.40 11.67
N LEU A 358 -13.83 5.30 11.35
CA LEU A 358 -12.41 4.97 11.32
C LEU A 358 -11.88 4.61 12.72
N ALA A 359 -12.34 5.30 13.77
CA ALA A 359 -12.04 4.98 15.15
C ALA A 359 -12.62 3.62 15.57
N GLU A 360 -13.77 3.21 15.04
CA GLU A 360 -14.32 1.87 15.30
C GLU A 360 -13.41 0.75 14.79
N PHE A 361 -12.77 0.94 13.63
CA PHE A 361 -11.80 -0.03 13.11
C PHE A 361 -10.58 -0.21 14.01
N MET A 362 -10.21 0.83 14.77
CA MET A 362 -9.11 0.78 15.75
C MET A 362 -9.45 0.04 17.03
N ARG A 363 -10.70 -0.44 17.22
CA ARG A 363 -11.02 -1.39 18.31
C ARG A 363 -10.37 -2.76 18.12
N SER A 364 -9.75 -2.99 16.97
CA SER A 364 -8.86 -4.12 16.74
C SER A 364 -7.51 -3.91 17.43
N SER A 365 -6.63 -4.91 17.38
CA SER A 365 -5.27 -4.80 17.90
C SER A 365 -4.25 -4.96 16.76
N PRO A 366 -3.06 -4.34 16.86
CA PRO A 366 -1.97 -4.67 15.97
C PRO A 366 -1.62 -6.17 16.07
N THR A 367 -1.16 -6.76 14.98
CA THR A 367 -0.77 -8.19 14.91
C THR A 367 0.53 -8.45 15.67
N GLY A 368 1.37 -7.44 15.81
CA GLY A 368 2.65 -7.47 16.50
C GLY A 368 3.27 -6.07 16.60
N ILE A 369 4.47 -5.98 17.14
CA ILE A 369 5.19 -4.72 17.33
C ILE A 369 5.42 -4.05 15.96
N GLY A 370 5.01 -2.79 15.87
CA GLY A 370 5.17 -1.99 14.66
C GLY A 370 4.34 -2.49 13.48
N ASP A 371 3.16 -3.08 13.70
CA ASP A 371 2.21 -3.41 12.65
C ASP A 371 1.89 -2.15 11.82
N CYS A 372 2.54 -2.02 10.67
CA CYS A 372 2.59 -0.77 9.91
C CYS A 372 1.21 -0.37 9.40
N TYR A 373 0.44 -1.31 8.87
CA TYR A 373 -0.88 -1.01 8.30
C TYR A 373 -1.89 -0.58 9.36
N TRP A 374 -1.85 -1.21 10.53
CA TRP A 374 -2.72 -0.85 11.64
C TRP A 374 -2.35 0.54 12.20
N LEU A 375 -1.06 0.81 12.43
CA LEU A 375 -0.58 2.10 12.94
C LEU A 375 -0.85 3.25 11.96
N GLU A 376 -0.67 3.01 10.65
CA GLU A 376 -1.05 3.98 9.62
C GLU A 376 -2.56 4.26 9.64
N GLY A 377 -3.38 3.23 9.85
CA GLY A 377 -4.83 3.37 10.05
C GLY A 377 -5.19 4.16 11.31
N LEU A 378 -4.47 3.95 12.41
CA LEU A 378 -4.66 4.69 13.67
C LEU A 378 -4.38 6.18 13.48
N VAL A 379 -3.29 6.53 12.79
CA VAL A 379 -3.00 7.93 12.44
C VAL A 379 -4.09 8.51 11.56
N GLN A 380 -4.58 7.77 10.56
CA GLN A 380 -5.67 8.23 9.70
C GLN A 380 -6.97 8.46 10.48
N ALA A 381 -7.28 7.63 11.48
CA ALA A 381 -8.42 7.83 12.38
C ALA A 381 -8.25 9.09 13.25
N ILE A 382 -7.06 9.31 13.82
CA ILE A 382 -6.73 10.54 14.57
C ILE A 382 -6.92 11.78 13.69
N GLU A 383 -6.36 11.76 12.48
CA GLU A 383 -6.41 12.90 11.56
C GLU A 383 -7.81 13.15 10.99
N ALA A 384 -8.70 12.14 10.99
CA ALA A 384 -10.10 12.27 10.58
C ALA A 384 -10.94 13.09 11.56
N HIS A 385 -10.54 13.18 12.83
CA HIS A 385 -11.18 14.07 13.82
C HIS A 385 -10.82 15.55 13.63
N GLY A 386 -10.03 15.89 12.61
CA GLY A 386 -9.71 17.27 12.23
C GLY A 386 -10.35 17.67 10.89
N THR A 387 -9.99 18.85 10.42
CA THR A 387 -10.30 19.35 9.07
C THR A 387 -9.14 19.02 8.15
N THR A 388 -9.39 18.24 7.10
CA THR A 388 -8.38 17.92 6.08
C THR A 388 -8.34 18.99 5.00
N GLN A 389 -7.16 19.56 4.74
CA GLN A 389 -6.89 20.49 3.65
C GLN A 389 -5.78 19.92 2.75
N TRP A 390 -5.95 20.04 1.44
CA TRP A 390 -4.91 19.69 0.47
C TRP A 390 -3.99 20.90 0.27
N VAL A 391 -2.70 20.72 0.55
CA VAL A 391 -1.71 21.80 0.49
C VAL A 391 -0.59 21.46 -0.48
N ASP A 392 -0.13 22.46 -1.23
CA ASP A 392 1.01 22.31 -2.14
C ASP A 392 2.32 22.23 -1.34
N VAL A 393 2.93 21.04 -1.33
CA VAL A 393 4.14 20.72 -0.56
C VAL A 393 5.39 21.48 -1.00
N ARG A 394 5.36 22.16 -2.15
CA ARG A 394 6.47 23.03 -2.60
C ARG A 394 6.50 24.35 -1.85
N THR A 395 5.36 24.78 -1.33
CA THR A 395 5.19 26.07 -0.64
C THR A 395 4.85 25.93 0.84
N SER A 396 4.30 24.78 1.25
CA SER A 396 4.01 24.51 2.66
C SER A 396 5.18 23.79 3.35
N THR A 397 5.65 24.32 4.46
CA THR A 397 6.46 23.56 5.42
C THR A 397 5.54 22.83 6.39
N PHE A 398 5.85 21.57 6.73
CA PHE A 398 5.16 20.88 7.79
C PHE A 398 5.70 21.36 9.15
N ILE A 399 5.20 22.50 9.62
CA ILE A 399 5.44 22.96 10.99
C ILE A 399 4.37 22.33 11.86
N SER A 400 4.77 21.51 12.84
CA SER A 400 3.85 21.01 13.86
C SER A 400 3.53 22.18 14.81
N ASN A 401 2.29 22.67 14.77
CA ASN A 401 1.81 23.73 15.66
C ASN A 401 1.74 23.31 17.15
N TRP A 402 2.28 22.14 17.51
CA TRP A 402 2.30 21.63 18.89
C TRP A 402 3.35 22.30 19.77
N ARG A 403 4.25 23.13 19.22
CA ARG A 403 5.19 23.95 20.01
C ARG A 403 4.60 25.24 20.57
N GLU A 404 3.32 25.55 20.32
CA GLU A 404 2.71 26.82 20.74
C GLU A 404 1.91 26.75 22.06
N TYR A 405 1.96 25.63 22.79
CA TYR A 405 1.27 25.47 24.09
C TYR A 405 2.18 25.04 25.25
N GLU A 406 3.41 25.55 25.28
CA GLU A 406 4.19 25.75 26.52
C GLU A 406 4.23 27.25 26.82
#